data_AF-A0A5J5IB58-F1
#
_entry.id   AF-A0A5J5IB58-F1
#
_cell.length_a   1.000
_cell.length_b   1.000
_cell.length_c   1.000
_cell.angle_alpha   90.00
_cell.angle_beta   90.00
_cell.angle_gamma   90.00
#
_symmetry.space_group_name_H-M   'P 1'
#
loop_
_entity.id
_entity.type
_entity.pdbx_description
1 polymer ?
#
loop_
_entity_poly.entity_id
_entity_poly.type
_entity_poly.pdbx_seq_one_letter_code
_entity_poly.pdbx_strand_id
1 'polypeptide(L)'
;MKLSEYRKKSNEYTGKASEITRQLSLAGIGIIWLFKNSKQDEPLVDHYLILPLIFLSLALFFDLIQYVLGGQIWIKFFRSEEEKVTDDSDPDIKAPKNKNIPIYIFYYAKIVLMLFSYAFIIGFLVTKL
;
A
#
# COMPACT_ATOMS: atom_id res chain seq x y z
N MET A 1 -12.41 5.83 -26.15
CA MET A 1 -11.10 6.05 -25.50
C MET A 1 -10.06 5.14 -26.13
N LYS A 2 -8.83 5.62 -26.33
CA LYS A 2 -7.71 4.80 -26.83
C LYS A 2 -7.15 3.91 -25.72
N LEU A 3 -6.50 2.79 -26.06
CA LEU A 3 -5.91 1.86 -25.08
C LEU A 3 -4.94 2.54 -24.10
N SER A 4 -4.16 3.49 -24.60
CA SER A 4 -3.26 4.32 -23.80
C SER A 4 -4.00 5.15 -22.73
N GLU A 5 -5.21 5.63 -23.03
CA GLU A 5 -6.03 6.40 -22.10
C GLU A 5 -6.60 5.52 -20.98
N TYR A 6 -6.97 4.27 -21.27
CA TYR A 6 -7.36 3.31 -20.23
C TYR A 6 -6.20 3.01 -19.28
N ARG A 7 -4.99 2.82 -19.81
CA ARG A 7 -3.78 2.66 -18.99
C ARG A 7 -3.54 3.88 -18.11
N LYS A 8 -3.67 5.09 -18.68
CA LYS A 8 -3.51 6.35 -17.94
C LYS A 8 -4.51 6.44 -16.78
N LYS A 9 -5.81 6.25 -17.03
CA LYS A 9 -6.83 6.24 -15.98
C LYS A 9 -6.56 5.17 -14.91
N SER A 10 -6.16 3.96 -15.33
CA SER A 10 -5.81 2.90 -14.38
C SER A 10 -4.69 3.33 -13.45
N ASN A 11 -3.64 3.97 -13.96
CA ASN A 11 -2.51 4.43 -13.14
C ASN A 11 -2.92 5.58 -12.19
N GLU A 12 -3.78 6.49 -12.67
CA GLU A 12 -4.32 7.58 -11.85
C GLU A 12 -5.11 7.05 -10.64
N TYR A 13 -6.06 6.14 -10.87
CA TYR A 13 -6.88 5.58 -9.79
C TYR A 13 -6.07 4.68 -8.83
N THR A 14 -5.18 3.85 -9.33
CA THR A 14 -4.36 2.97 -8.45
C THR A 14 -3.35 3.79 -7.62
N GLY A 15 -2.79 4.84 -8.21
CA GLY A 15 -1.97 5.83 -7.52
C GLY A 15 -2.76 6.52 -6.41
N LYS A 16 -3.94 7.04 -6.73
CA LYS A 16 -4.79 7.71 -5.73
C LYS A 16 -5.26 6.77 -4.62
N ALA A 17 -5.62 5.53 -4.94
CA ALA A 17 -6.00 4.53 -3.96
C ALA A 17 -4.86 4.23 -2.97
N SER A 18 -3.61 4.18 -3.43
CA SER A 18 -2.44 3.99 -2.56
C SER A 18 -2.24 5.17 -1.61
N GLU A 19 -2.41 6.39 -2.11
CA GLU A 19 -2.34 7.62 -1.31
C GLU A 19 -3.41 7.62 -0.20
N ILE A 20 -4.67 7.34 -0.57
CA ILE A 20 -5.79 7.27 0.37
C ILE A 20 -5.57 6.16 1.40
N THR A 21 -5.11 4.97 0.97
CA THR A 21 -4.80 3.86 1.88
C THR A 21 -3.78 4.27 2.94
N ARG A 22 -2.72 4.99 2.55
CA ARG A 22 -1.71 5.47 3.50
C ARG A 22 -2.27 6.49 4.49
N GLN A 23 -3.04 7.45 3.98
CA GLN A 23 -3.68 8.48 4.81
C GLN A 23 -4.65 7.85 5.81
N LEU A 24 -5.51 6.94 5.36
CA LEU A 24 -6.44 6.21 6.20
C LEU A 24 -5.71 5.34 7.22
N SER A 25 -4.65 4.63 6.83
CA SER A 25 -3.90 3.82 7.81
C SER A 25 -3.27 4.65 8.91
N LEU A 26 -2.70 5.82 8.60
CA LEU A 26 -2.17 6.73 9.62
C LEU A 26 -3.28 7.34 10.48
N ALA A 27 -4.40 7.74 9.87
CA ALA A 27 -5.56 8.26 10.59
C ALA A 27 -6.17 7.21 11.53
N GLY A 28 -6.28 5.95 11.08
CA GLY A 28 -6.78 4.83 11.88
C GLY A 28 -5.89 4.54 13.09
N ILE A 29 -4.56 4.60 12.94
CA ILE A 29 -3.62 4.51 14.08
C ILE A 29 -3.86 5.68 15.05
N GLY A 30 -4.10 6.89 14.52
CA GLY A 30 -4.48 8.05 15.33
C GLY A 30 -5.77 7.85 16.11
N ILE A 31 -6.81 7.29 15.48
CA ILE A 31 -8.08 6.95 16.15
C ILE A 31 -7.83 5.96 17.29
N ILE A 32 -7.07 4.88 17.04
CA ILE A 32 -6.75 3.87 18.06
C ILE A 32 -6.03 4.53 19.26
N TRP A 33 -5.13 5.48 19.00
CA TRP A 33 -4.40 6.19 20.06
C TRP A 33 -5.30 7.04 20.97
N LEU A 34 -6.46 7.49 20.49
CA LEU A 34 -7.43 8.23 21.32
C LEU A 34 -8.06 7.33 22.40
N PHE A 35 -8.09 6.01 22.19
CA PHE A 35 -8.65 5.03 23.12
C PHE A 35 -7.59 4.34 23.98
N LYS A 36 -6.42 4.96 24.16
CA LYS A 36 -5.39 4.44 25.04
C LYS A 36 -5.80 4.55 26.51
N ASN A 37 -5.53 3.54 27.31
CA ASN A 37 -5.82 3.55 28.75
C ASN A 37 -4.78 4.40 29.50
N SER A 38 -5.22 5.10 30.54
CA SER A 38 -4.37 6.02 31.32
C SER A 38 -4.08 5.51 32.75
N LYS A 39 -4.64 4.36 33.14
CA LYS A 39 -4.47 3.80 34.48
C LYS A 39 -3.26 2.88 34.55
N GLN A 40 -2.52 2.96 35.66
CA GLN A 40 -1.55 1.91 36.02
C GLN A 40 -2.33 0.59 36.15
N ASP A 41 -1.78 -0.48 35.56
CA ASP A 41 -2.30 -1.86 35.49
C ASP A 41 -3.32 -2.19 34.38
N GLU A 42 -3.72 -1.23 33.53
CA GLU A 42 -4.49 -1.53 32.31
C GLU A 42 -3.56 -1.61 31.07
N PRO A 43 -3.83 -2.51 30.09
CA PRO A 43 -3.10 -2.52 28.82
C PRO A 43 -3.16 -1.14 28.17
N LEU A 44 -2.05 -0.66 27.60
CA LEU A 44 -1.97 0.68 27.00
C LEU A 44 -3.08 0.94 25.96
N VAL A 45 -3.49 -0.09 25.22
CA VAL A 45 -4.55 -0.05 24.21
C VAL A 45 -5.52 -1.19 24.49
N ASP A 46 -6.83 -0.93 24.34
CA ASP A 46 -7.88 -1.95 24.44
C ASP A 46 -7.56 -3.15 23.54
N HIS A 47 -7.70 -4.37 24.05
CA HIS A 47 -7.28 -5.58 23.33
C HIS A 47 -8.05 -5.75 22.01
N TYR A 48 -9.27 -5.22 21.90
CA TYR A 48 -10.05 -5.20 20.66
C TYR A 48 -9.41 -4.34 19.56
N LEU A 49 -8.56 -3.37 19.93
CA LEU A 49 -7.88 -2.46 19.01
C LEU A 49 -6.46 -2.90 18.62
N ILE A 50 -5.92 -3.94 19.26
CA ILE A 50 -4.58 -4.46 18.92
C ILE A 50 -4.58 -5.07 17.52
N LEU A 51 -5.60 -5.87 17.18
CA LEU A 51 -5.69 -6.49 15.86
C LEU A 51 -5.78 -5.47 14.71
N PRO A 52 -6.68 -4.46 14.74
CA PRO A 52 -6.68 -3.42 13.71
C PRO A 52 -5.36 -2.64 13.67
N LEU A 53 -4.72 -2.36 14.81
CA LEU A 53 -3.41 -1.68 14.84
C LEU A 53 -2.33 -2.48 14.08
N ILE A 54 -2.30 -3.80 14.26
CA ILE A 54 -1.40 -4.69 13.52
C ILE A 54 -1.71 -4.63 12.02
N PHE A 55 -2.98 -4.68 11.64
CA PHE A 55 -3.38 -4.62 10.22
C PHE A 55 -3.01 -3.29 9.56
N LEU A 56 -3.19 -2.14 10.22
CA LEU A 56 -2.76 -0.84 9.69
C LEU A 56 -1.24 -0.77 9.55
N SER A 57 -0.51 -1.30 10.54
CA SER A 57 0.95 -1.34 10.51
C SER A 57 1.47 -2.20 9.36
N LEU A 58 0.88 -3.38 9.16
CA LEU A 58 1.19 -4.26 8.03
C LEU A 58 0.79 -3.64 6.68
N ALA A 59 -0.35 -2.93 6.60
CA ALA A 59 -0.75 -2.22 5.40
C ALA A 59 0.28 -1.15 4.99
N LEU A 60 0.78 -0.36 5.95
CA LEU A 60 1.84 0.63 5.70
C LEU A 60 3.16 -0.03 5.32
N PHE A 61 3.51 -1.14 5.95
CA PHE A 61 4.71 -1.90 5.61
C PHE A 61 4.64 -2.47 4.18
N PHE A 62 3.51 -3.03 3.78
CA PHE A 62 3.28 -3.51 2.41
C PHE A 62 3.21 -2.39 1.38
N ASP A 63 2.71 -1.20 1.75
CA ASP A 63 2.80 0.00 0.92
C ASP A 63 4.27 0.34 0.60
N LEU A 64 5.13 0.36 1.61
CA LEU A 64 6.56 0.59 1.42
C LEU A 64 7.20 -0.48 0.53
N ILE A 65 6.96 -1.76 0.83
CA ILE A 65 7.51 -2.88 0.06
C ILE A 65 7.08 -2.80 -1.40
N GLN A 66 5.81 -2.48 -1.69
CA GLN A 66 5.32 -2.32 -3.06
C GLN A 66 6.19 -1.34 -3.86
N TYR A 67 6.46 -0.16 -3.30
CA TYR A 67 7.23 0.88 -4.00
C TYR A 67 8.71 0.54 -4.09
N VAL A 68 9.30 -0.06 -3.04
CA VAL A 68 10.70 -0.53 -3.07
C VAL A 68 10.88 -1.61 -4.12
N LEU A 69 10.03 -2.64 -4.13
CA LEU A 69 10.09 -3.71 -5.14
C LEU A 69 9.86 -3.17 -6.54
N GLY A 70 8.89 -2.25 -6.72
CA GLY A 70 8.67 -1.59 -7.99
C GLY A 70 9.93 -0.90 -8.50
N GLY A 71 10.57 -0.07 -7.66
CA GLY A 71 11.83 0.58 -8.00
C GLY A 71 12.92 -0.42 -8.38
N GLN A 72 13.13 -1.47 -7.57
CA GLN A 72 14.17 -2.46 -7.83
C GLN A 72 13.95 -3.25 -9.12
N ILE A 73 12.71 -3.62 -9.44
CA ILE A 73 12.36 -4.34 -10.67
C ILE A 73 12.66 -3.49 -11.90
N TRP A 74 12.30 -2.20 -11.86
CA TRP A 74 12.50 -1.28 -12.98
C TRP A 74 13.96 -0.84 -13.14
N ILE A 75 14.71 -0.63 -12.04
CA ILE A 75 16.16 -0.37 -12.10
C ILE A 75 16.89 -1.54 -12.75
N LYS A 76 16.58 -2.79 -12.33
CA LYS A 76 17.20 -3.99 -12.93
C LYS A 76 16.82 -4.15 -14.39
N PHE A 77 15.57 -3.84 -14.76
CA PHE A 77 15.15 -3.88 -16.15
C PHE A 77 15.88 -2.83 -17.00
N PHE A 78 15.95 -1.58 -16.53
CA PHE A 78 16.67 -0.50 -17.20
C PHE A 78 18.13 -0.87 -17.47
N ARG A 79 18.88 -1.28 -16.43
CA ARG A 79 20.28 -1.69 -16.58
C ARG A 79 20.46 -2.85 -17.56
N SER A 80 19.57 -3.84 -17.51
CA SER A 80 19.64 -4.99 -18.41
C SER A 80 19.36 -4.63 -19.87
N GLU A 81 18.59 -3.58 -20.14
CA GLU A 81 18.35 -3.12 -21.52
C GLU A 81 19.42 -2.12 -21.97
N GLU A 82 19.90 -1.26 -21.08
CA GLU A 82 21.03 -0.35 -21.31
C GLU A 82 22.28 -1.12 -21.74
N GLU A 83 22.60 -2.24 -21.10
CA GLU A 83 23.72 -3.12 -21.49
C GLU A 83 23.60 -3.72 -22.90
N LYS A 84 22.39 -3.76 -23.49
CA LYS A 84 22.14 -4.29 -24.83
C LYS A 84 22.19 -3.22 -25.92
N VAL A 85 22.09 -1.95 -25.54
CA VAL A 85 22.16 -0.82 -26.46
C VAL A 85 23.63 -0.49 -26.66
N THR A 86 24.13 -0.67 -27.89
CA THR A 86 25.54 -0.51 -28.24
C THR A 86 25.89 0.84 -28.87
N ASP A 87 24.89 1.68 -29.13
CA ASP A 87 25.01 3.03 -29.68
C ASP A 87 24.32 4.05 -28.78
N ASP A 88 24.49 5.35 -29.03
CA ASP A 88 23.81 6.40 -28.25
C ASP A 88 22.31 6.55 -28.61
N SER A 89 21.67 5.48 -29.11
CA SER A 89 20.25 5.51 -29.46
C SER A 89 19.36 5.32 -28.22
N ASP A 90 18.16 5.90 -28.24
CA ASP A 90 17.12 5.70 -27.22
C ASP A 90 15.94 4.91 -27.84
N PRO A 91 16.08 3.57 -27.95
CA PRO A 91 15.07 2.76 -28.61
C PRO A 91 13.80 2.60 -27.76
N ASP A 92 12.64 2.59 -28.43
CA ASP A 92 11.35 2.29 -27.79
C ASP A 92 11.25 0.80 -27.36
N ILE A 93 11.61 0.49 -26.12
CA ILE A 93 11.59 -0.88 -25.58
C ILE A 93 10.24 -1.20 -24.94
N LYS A 94 9.61 -2.30 -25.41
CA LYS A 94 8.38 -2.82 -24.80
C LYS A 94 8.67 -3.58 -23.52
N ALA A 95 8.23 -3.03 -22.40
CA ALA A 95 8.36 -3.71 -21.11
C ALA A 95 7.52 -5.00 -21.02
N PRO A 96 8.05 -6.08 -20.42
CA PRO A 96 7.33 -7.34 -20.25
C PRO A 96 6.24 -7.23 -19.17
N LYS A 97 5.06 -7.79 -19.46
CA LYS A 97 3.86 -7.68 -18.61
C LYS A 97 4.01 -8.32 -17.22
N ASN A 98 4.84 -9.35 -17.08
CA ASN A 98 4.91 -10.18 -15.88
C ASN A 98 5.71 -9.53 -14.74
N LYS A 99 6.54 -8.51 -15.03
CA LYS A 99 7.39 -7.86 -14.02
C LYS A 99 6.60 -7.14 -12.93
N ASN A 100 5.36 -6.75 -13.20
CA ASN A 100 4.53 -6.02 -12.24
C ASN A 100 3.70 -6.93 -11.30
N ILE A 101 3.64 -8.24 -11.55
CA ILE A 101 2.87 -9.18 -10.72
C ILE A 101 3.21 -9.05 -9.22
N PRO A 102 4.48 -9.12 -8.79
CA PRO A 102 4.80 -8.99 -7.37
C PRO A 102 4.39 -7.63 -6.79
N ILE A 103 4.46 -6.55 -7.58
CA ILE A 103 4.02 -5.21 -7.17
C ILE A 103 2.51 -5.21 -6.88
N TYR A 104 1.72 -5.84 -7.76
CA TYR A 104 0.26 -5.91 -7.57
C TYR A 104 -0.15 -6.76 -6.36
N ILE A 105 0.60 -7.81 -6.01
CA ILE A 105 0.33 -8.61 -4.81
C ILE A 105 0.37 -7.73 -3.55
N PHE A 106 1.43 -6.93 -3.38
CA PHE A 106 1.54 -6.02 -2.24
C PHE A 106 0.51 -4.88 -2.30
N TYR A 107 0.19 -4.40 -3.51
CA TYR A 107 -0.84 -3.39 -3.72
C TYR A 107 -2.22 -3.84 -3.23
N TYR A 108 -2.64 -5.07 -3.53
CA TYR A 108 -3.93 -5.57 -3.05
C TYR A 108 -3.88 -5.97 -1.58
N ALA A 109 -2.79 -6.59 -1.13
CA ALA A 109 -2.64 -6.99 0.28
C ALA A 109 -2.78 -5.80 1.24
N LYS A 110 -2.14 -4.67 0.95
CA LYS A 110 -2.25 -3.47 1.81
C LYS A 110 -3.68 -2.92 1.87
N ILE A 111 -4.41 -2.93 0.75
CA ILE A 111 -5.79 -2.42 0.69
C ILE A 111 -6.70 -3.31 1.53
N VAL A 112 -6.58 -4.63 1.38
CA VAL A 112 -7.39 -5.61 2.13
C VAL A 112 -7.14 -5.48 3.63
N LEU A 113 -5.88 -5.37 4.06
CA LEU A 113 -5.52 -5.16 5.47
C LEU A 113 -6.12 -3.87 6.03
N MET A 114 -6.03 -2.76 5.29
CA MET A 114 -6.60 -1.48 5.68
C MET A 114 -8.13 -1.56 5.81
N LEU A 115 -8.82 -2.19 4.85
CA LEU A 115 -10.27 -2.36 4.90
C LEU A 115 -10.73 -3.21 6.09
N PHE A 116 -10.05 -4.33 6.35
CA PHE A 116 -10.34 -5.16 7.52
C PHE A 116 -10.13 -4.39 8.82
N SER A 117 -9.03 -3.63 8.93
CA SER A 117 -8.79 -2.80 10.11
C SER A 117 -9.93 -1.80 10.35
N TYR A 118 -10.39 -1.12 9.30
CA TYR A 118 -11.48 -0.16 9.44
C TYR A 118 -12.81 -0.83 9.83
N ALA A 119 -13.08 -2.04 9.36
CA ALA A 119 -14.23 -2.81 9.82
C ALA A 119 -14.17 -3.08 11.34
N PHE A 120 -13.00 -3.46 11.87
CA PHE A 120 -12.81 -3.66 13.31
C PHE A 120 -12.92 -2.34 14.11
N ILE A 121 -12.32 -1.26 13.62
CA ILE A 121 -12.39 0.06 14.28
C ILE A 121 -13.85 0.54 14.33
N ILE A 122 -14.59 0.45 13.23
CA ILE A 122 -16.01 0.84 13.19
C ILE A 122 -16.83 -0.02 14.15
N GLY A 123 -16.63 -1.34 14.15
CA GLY A 123 -17.29 -2.25 15.08
C GLY A 123 -17.03 -1.87 16.53
N PHE A 124 -15.77 -1.60 16.89
CA PHE A 124 -15.39 -1.14 18.23
C PHE A 124 -16.08 0.17 18.60
N LEU A 125 -16.09 1.16 17.70
CA LEU A 125 -16.72 2.46 17.96
C LEU A 125 -18.23 2.33 18.20
N VAL A 126 -18.90 1.46 17.44
CA VAL A 126 -20.34 1.19 17.63
C VAL A 126 -20.62 0.57 19.00
N THR A 127 -19.72 -0.28 19.52
CA THR A 127 -19.89 -0.86 20.87
C THR A 127 -19.66 0.13 22.03
N LYS A 128 -19.09 1.32 21.74
CA LYS A 128 -18.81 2.36 22.74
C LYS A 128 -19.80 3.55 22.68
N LEU A 129 -20.66 3.59 21.65
CA LEU A 129 -21.83 4.47 21.56
C LEU A 129 -22.93 3.99 22.51
#